data_AF-A0A0S8FUG3-F1
#
_entry.id   AF-A0A0S8FUG3-F1
#
_cell.length_a   1.000
_cell.length_b   1.000
_cell.length_c   1.000
_cell.angle_alpha   90.00
_cell.angle_beta   90.00
_cell.angle_gamma   90.00
#
_symmetry.space_group_name_H-M   'P 1'
#
loop_
_entity.id
_entity.type
_entity.pdbx_description
1 polymer ?
#
loop_
_entity_poly.entity_id
_entity_poly.type
_entity_poly.pdbx_seq_one_letter_code
_entity_poly.pdbx_strand_id
1 'polypeptide(L)'
;MRKMKKRKKKMKVTKKKKKKKPSIRELTIDILKRTKKPLHYRDITKRLKKRGYRFHRKDPERSVYIIINRYPKIFKKTKPATYKLR
;
A
#
# COMPACT_ATOMS: atom_id res chain seq x y z
N MET A 1 59.73 6.73 18.63
CA MET A 1 58.37 6.19 18.86
C MET A 1 57.31 7.04 18.16
N ARG A 2 56.72 6.59 17.04
CA ARG A 2 55.65 7.32 16.32
C ARG A 2 54.26 6.86 16.82
N LYS A 3 53.51 7.74 17.50
CA LYS A 3 52.13 7.48 17.95
C LYS A 3 51.16 7.54 16.75
N MET A 4 50.65 6.38 16.31
CA MET A 4 49.58 6.30 15.30
C MET A 4 48.23 6.77 15.89
N LYS A 5 47.66 7.83 15.31
CA LYS A 5 46.36 8.41 15.65
C LYS A 5 45.24 7.51 15.11
N LYS A 6 44.56 6.76 15.98
CA LYS A 6 43.39 5.92 15.63
C LYS A 6 42.22 6.81 15.14
N ARG A 7 41.97 6.82 13.82
CA ARG A 7 40.77 7.44 13.23
C ARG A 7 39.52 6.65 13.64
N LYS A 8 38.71 7.20 14.55
CA LYS A 8 37.39 6.67 14.90
C LYS A 8 36.45 6.76 13.69
N LYS A 9 36.11 5.62 13.09
CA LYS A 9 35.15 5.48 11.99
C LYS A 9 33.76 5.88 12.51
N LYS A 10 33.28 7.09 12.18
CA LYS A 10 31.91 7.52 12.51
C LYS A 10 30.92 6.59 11.79
N MET A 11 30.32 5.66 12.52
CA MET A 11 29.23 4.82 12.02
C MET A 11 28.05 5.73 11.67
N LYS A 12 27.70 5.80 10.39
CA LYS A 12 26.51 6.53 9.91
C LYS A 12 25.28 5.85 10.51
N VAL A 13 24.68 6.45 11.53
CA VAL A 13 23.39 6.04 12.07
C VAL A 13 22.36 6.12 10.93
N THR A 14 21.94 4.98 10.41
CA THR A 14 20.90 4.89 9.40
C THR A 14 19.59 5.36 10.03
N LYS A 15 19.10 6.55 9.64
CA LYS A 15 17.81 7.08 10.10
C LYS A 15 16.73 6.04 9.80
N LYS A 16 16.16 5.41 10.85
CA LYS A 16 15.00 4.51 10.73
C LYS A 16 13.88 5.25 9.98
N LYS A 17 13.54 4.81 8.77
CA LYS A 17 12.47 5.40 7.96
C LYS A 17 11.16 5.32 8.76
N LYS A 18 10.54 6.49 9.06
CA LYS A 18 9.20 6.55 9.66
C LYS A 18 8.25 5.70 8.80
N LYS A 19 7.55 4.73 9.41
CA LYS A 19 6.56 3.89 8.71
C LYS A 19 5.50 4.81 8.11
N LYS A 20 5.46 4.92 6.77
CA LYS A 20 4.44 5.72 6.07
C LYS A 20 3.07 5.10 6.35
N LYS A 21 2.02 5.94 6.46
CA LYS A 21 0.64 5.44 6.53
C LYS A 21 0.38 4.59 5.29
N PRO A 22 -0.20 3.38 5.44
CA PRO A 22 -0.42 2.49 4.32
C PRO A 22 -1.35 3.15 3.31
N SER A 23 -0.93 3.14 2.05
CA SER A 23 -1.68 3.72 0.94
C SER A 23 -2.93 2.87 0.61
N ILE A 24 -3.92 3.46 -0.07
CA ILE A 24 -5.09 2.71 -0.58
C ILE A 24 -4.65 1.50 -1.41
N ARG A 25 -3.56 1.64 -2.18
CA ARG A 25 -2.98 0.54 -2.96
C ARG A 25 -2.56 -0.61 -2.06
N GLU A 26 -1.75 -0.35 -1.03
CA GLU A 26 -1.24 -1.37 -0.12
C GLU A 26 -2.37 -2.04 0.65
N LEU A 27 -3.35 -1.25 1.13
CA LEU A 27 -4.51 -1.79 1.82
C LEU A 27 -5.39 -2.64 0.90
N THR A 28 -5.58 -2.22 -0.35
CA THR A 28 -6.30 -3.00 -1.37
C THR A 28 -5.58 -4.32 -1.66
N ILE A 29 -4.24 -4.29 -1.78
CA ILE A 29 -3.43 -5.50 -1.96
C ILE A 29 -3.61 -6.43 -0.76
N ASP A 30 -3.50 -5.94 0.47
CA ASP A 30 -3.68 -6.76 1.66
C ASP A 30 -5.09 -7.36 1.75
N ILE A 31 -6.13 -6.59 1.39
CA ILE A 31 -7.52 -7.09 1.32
C ILE A 31 -7.62 -8.26 0.33
N LEU A 32 -7.10 -8.08 -0.89
CA LEU A 32 -7.19 -9.11 -1.93
C LEU A 32 -6.30 -10.33 -1.62
N LYS A 33 -5.14 -10.13 -0.98
CA LYS A 33 -4.29 -11.23 -0.48
C LYS A 33 -5.01 -12.08 0.54
N ARG A 34 -5.72 -11.45 1.49
CA ARG A 34 -6.47 -12.17 2.54
C ARG A 34 -7.68 -12.91 2.00
N THR A 35 -8.39 -12.34 1.01
CA THR A 35 -9.57 -13.02 0.46
C THR A 35 -9.26 -14.14 -0.50
N LYS A 36 -8.11 -14.09 -1.20
CA LYS A 36 -7.76 -15.02 -2.29
C LYS A 36 -8.82 -15.14 -3.39
N LYS A 37 -9.79 -14.23 -3.42
CA LYS A 37 -10.93 -14.19 -4.32
C LYS A 37 -11.00 -12.82 -5.01
N PRO A 38 -11.44 -12.76 -6.28
CA PRO A 38 -11.74 -11.50 -6.93
C PRO A 38 -12.83 -10.75 -6.15
N LEU A 39 -12.66 -9.44 -5.98
CA LEU A 39 -13.62 -8.59 -5.29
C LEU A 39 -14.05 -7.41 -6.15
N HIS A 40 -15.29 -7.00 -5.99
CA HIS A 40 -15.79 -5.77 -6.57
C HIS A 40 -15.15 -4.55 -5.90
N TYR A 41 -14.88 -3.46 -6.62
CA TYR A 41 -14.26 -2.26 -6.02
C TYR A 41 -15.08 -1.68 -4.86
N ARG A 42 -16.42 -1.83 -4.91
CA ARG A 42 -17.33 -1.43 -3.82
C ARG A 42 -17.09 -2.25 -2.55
N ASP A 43 -16.87 -3.55 -2.66
CA ASP A 43 -16.56 -4.41 -1.51
C ASP A 43 -15.18 -4.12 -0.93
N ILE A 44 -14.20 -3.83 -1.79
CA ILE A 44 -12.88 -3.36 -1.36
C ILE A 44 -13.05 -2.05 -0.58
N THR A 45 -13.86 -1.12 -1.07
CA THR A 45 -14.15 0.16 -0.41
C THR A 45 -14.81 -0.05 0.95
N LYS A 46 -15.82 -0.93 1.06
CA LYS A 46 -16.46 -1.29 2.34
C LYS A 46 -15.44 -1.85 3.33
N ARG A 47 -14.55 -2.73 2.89
CA ARG A 47 -13.49 -3.31 3.74
C ARG A 47 -12.44 -2.28 4.17
N LEU A 48 -12.11 -1.32 3.31
CA LEU A 48 -11.24 -0.19 3.66
C LEU A 48 -11.87 0.68 4.75
N LYS A 49 -13.16 1.01 4.62
CA LYS A 49 -13.91 1.74 5.66
C LYS A 49 -13.95 0.96 6.97
N LYS A 50 -14.23 -0.35 6.93
CA LYS A 50 -14.26 -1.23 8.12
C LYS A 50 -12.90 -1.31 8.84
N ARG A 51 -11.80 -1.10 8.12
CA ARG A 51 -10.44 -1.02 8.69
C ARG A 51 -10.07 0.34 9.26
N GLY A 52 -10.98 1.33 9.21
CA GLY A 52 -10.73 2.68 9.69
C GLY A 52 -10.00 3.58 8.69
N TYR A 53 -9.91 3.20 7.41
CA TYR A 53 -9.36 4.11 6.41
C TYR A 53 -10.33 5.26 6.15
N ARG A 54 -9.92 6.49 6.50
CA ARG A 54 -10.69 7.70 6.22
C ARG A 54 -10.37 8.18 4.80
N PHE A 55 -11.40 8.20 3.96
CA PHE A 55 -11.30 8.80 2.63
C PHE A 55 -11.48 10.32 2.75
N HIS A 56 -10.65 11.07 2.04
CA HIS A 56 -10.75 12.53 1.98
C HIS A 56 -11.76 13.01 0.92
N ARG A 57 -12.14 12.14 -0.02
CA ARG A 57 -13.08 12.49 -1.09
C ARG A 57 -14.52 12.14 -0.68
N LYS A 58 -15.47 12.90 -1.22
CA LYS A 58 -16.92 12.63 -1.14
C LYS A 58 -17.26 11.22 -1.62
N ASP A 59 -16.65 10.81 -2.74
CA ASP A 59 -16.83 9.48 -3.34
C ASP A 59 -15.62 8.55 -3.10
N PRO A 60 -15.66 7.71 -2.05
CA PRO A 60 -14.58 6.78 -1.75
C PRO A 60 -14.48 5.66 -2.80
N GLU A 61 -15.61 5.23 -3.35
CA GLU A 61 -15.68 4.14 -4.33
C GLU A 61 -14.93 4.50 -5.62
N ARG A 62 -15.15 5.71 -6.13
CA ARG A 62 -14.47 6.22 -7.32
C ARG A 62 -12.96 6.34 -7.10
N SER A 63 -12.54 6.69 -5.89
CA SER A 63 -11.12 6.75 -5.51
C SER A 63 -10.45 5.37 -5.61
N VAL A 64 -11.12 4.33 -5.09
CA VAL A 64 -10.62 2.95 -5.17
C VAL A 64 -10.59 2.47 -6.61
N TYR A 65 -11.66 2.71 -7.38
CA TYR A 65 -11.73 2.35 -8.80
C TYR A 65 -10.58 2.96 -9.62
N ILE A 66 -10.32 4.26 -9.47
CA ILE A 66 -9.22 4.96 -10.15
C ILE A 66 -7.87 4.36 -9.75
N ILE A 67 -7.65 4.09 -8.46
CA ILE A 67 -6.38 3.52 -7.99
C ILE A 67 -6.15 2.14 -8.56
N ILE A 68 -7.17 1.27 -8.56
CA ILE A 68 -7.04 -0.07 -9.11
C ILE A 68 -6.69 -0.01 -10.61
N ASN A 69 -7.42 0.81 -11.38
CA ASN A 69 -7.18 0.95 -12.82
C ASN A 69 -5.84 1.63 -13.16
N ARG A 70 -5.29 2.44 -12.25
CA ARG A 70 -3.94 3.03 -12.40
C ARG A 70 -2.83 1.99 -12.33
N TYR A 71 -3.08 0.81 -11.74
CA TYR A 71 -2.08 -0.24 -11.56
C TYR A 71 -2.47 -1.58 -12.24
N PRO A 72 -2.58 -1.63 -13.58
CA PRO A 72 -2.97 -2.85 -14.31
C PRO A 72 -1.91 -3.97 -14.25
N LYS A 73 -0.67 -3.64 -13.88
CA LYS A 73 0.40 -4.63 -13.62
C LYS A 73 0.15 -5.44 -12.34
N ILE A 74 -0.62 -4.91 -11.40
CA ILE A 74 -0.85 -5.50 -10.07
C ILE A 74 -2.26 -6.09 -9.97
N PHE A 75 -3.25 -5.38 -10.52
CA PHE A 75 -4.65 -5.80 -10.46
C PHE A 75 -5.11 -6.28 -11.83
N LYS A 76 -5.63 -7.50 -11.88
CA LYS A 76 -6.28 -8.08 -13.07
C LYS A 76 -7.79 -7.97 -12.92
N LYS A 77 -8.45 -7.36 -13.91
CA LYS A 77 -9.91 -7.34 -14.02
C LYS A 77 -10.39 -8.73 -14.44
N THR A 78 -11.37 -9.29 -13.72
CA THR A 78 -11.96 -10.61 -14.04
C THR A 78 -13.37 -10.50 -14.61
N LYS A 79 -14.14 -9.55 -14.10
CA LYS A 79 -15.52 -9.23 -14.48
C LYS A 79 -15.68 -7.70 -14.47
N PRO A 80 -16.76 -7.11 -15.01
CA PRO A 80 -17.05 -5.70 -14.80
C PRO A 80 -16.86 -5.34 -13.32
N ALA A 81 -16.04 -4.30 -13.10
CA ALA A 81 -15.77 -3.74 -11.77
C ALA A 81 -15.21 -4.70 -10.69
N THR A 82 -14.78 -5.91 -11.08
CA THR A 82 -14.26 -6.95 -10.19
C THR A 82 -12.80 -7.24 -10.48
N TYR A 83 -11.98 -7.28 -9.44
CA TYR A 83 -10.53 -7.31 -9.55
C TYR A 83 -9.92 -8.38 -8.66
N LYS A 84 -8.87 -9.03 -9.16
CA LYS A 84 -7.99 -9.91 -8.39
C LYS A 84 -6.55 -9.42 -8.46
N LEU A 85 -5.72 -9.91 -7.55
CA LEU A 85 -4.27 -9.76 -7.70
C LEU A 85 -3.82 -10.60 -8.89
N ARG A 86 -2.93 -10.02 -9.68
CA ARG A 86 -2.31 -10.68 -10.82
C ARG A 86 -1.25 -11.66 -10.36
#